data_AF-A0A0B1ZYS3-F1
#
_entry.id   AF-A0A0B1ZYS3-F1
#
_cell.length_a   1.000
_cell.length_b   1.000
_cell.length_c   1.000
_cell.angle_alpha   90.00
_cell.angle_beta   90.00
_cell.angle_gamma   90.00
#
_symmetry.space_group_name_H-M   'P 1'
#
loop_
_entity.id
_entity.type
_entity.pdbx_description
1 polymer ?
#
loop_
_entity_poly.entity_id
_entity_poly.type
_entity_poly.pdbx_seq_one_letter_code
_entity_poly.pdbx_strand_id
1 'polypeptide(L)'
;MSRLIIELSGPCTLCGGTSGIRGAQGLECAVCGWRVGDAPDFELPLPRVDVVYYLRYQDRIKIGTSRNPRQRLAAIWHDELLAFERGGRAVEQARHRQFADLREGGEWFTAAPELLAHIATLAHADPWHAYARWIAESLR
;
A
#
# COMPACT_ATOMS: atom_id res chain seq x y z
N MET A 1 -19.22 -3.35 20.12
CA MET A 1 -20.26 -2.65 19.33
C MET A 1 -20.04 -3.02 17.88
N SER A 2 -20.87 -3.91 17.32
CA SER A 2 -20.72 -4.35 15.93
C SER A 2 -21.02 -3.18 14.99
N ARG A 3 -20.04 -2.77 14.18
CA ARG A 3 -20.22 -1.76 13.14
C ARG A 3 -21.00 -2.41 12.00
N LEU A 4 -22.20 -1.91 11.71
CA LEU A 4 -23.02 -2.39 10.60
C LEU A 4 -22.27 -2.15 9.29
N ILE A 5 -21.94 -3.21 8.56
CA ILE A 5 -21.41 -3.15 7.19
C ILE A 5 -22.58 -2.93 6.24
N ILE A 6 -22.46 -1.94 5.35
CA ILE A 6 -23.49 -1.53 4.41
C ILE A 6 -22.90 -1.59 3.00
N GLU A 7 -23.71 -1.99 2.03
CA GLU A 7 -23.32 -1.92 0.61
C GLU A 7 -23.35 -0.47 0.12
N LEU A 8 -22.30 -0.05 -0.58
CA LEU A 8 -22.21 1.30 -1.15
C LEU A 8 -23.02 1.37 -2.45
N SER A 9 -23.62 2.53 -2.73
CA SER A 9 -24.34 2.78 -3.99
C SER A 9 -23.44 2.80 -5.24
N GLY A 10 -22.13 2.80 -5.05
CA GLY A 10 -21.10 2.71 -6.07
C GLY A 10 -19.74 2.42 -5.44
N PRO A 11 -18.74 2.00 -6.23
CA PRO A 11 -17.41 1.74 -5.70
C PRO A 11 -16.79 3.01 -5.10
N CYS A 12 -16.03 2.85 -4.01
CA CYS A 12 -15.28 3.92 -3.39
C CYS A 12 -14.35 4.58 -4.43
N THR A 13 -14.40 5.90 -4.56
CA THR A 13 -13.61 6.67 -5.53
C THR A 13 -12.10 6.57 -5.29
N LEU A 14 -11.66 6.23 -4.07
CA LEU A 14 -10.26 6.11 -3.71
C LEU A 14 -9.69 4.71 -3.94
N CYS A 15 -10.40 3.66 -3.51
CA CYS A 15 -9.88 2.28 -3.49
C CYS A 15 -10.74 1.27 -4.27
N GLY A 16 -11.88 1.67 -4.83
CA GLY A 16 -12.80 0.77 -5.56
C GLY A 16 -13.66 -0.14 -4.68
N GLY A 17 -13.45 -0.15 -3.36
CA GLY A 17 -14.21 -1.00 -2.43
C GLY A 17 -15.71 -0.69 -2.43
N THR A 18 -16.54 -1.72 -2.29
CA THR A 18 -18.02 -1.64 -2.43
C THR A 18 -18.76 -1.70 -1.10
N SER A 19 -18.05 -1.80 0.02
CA SER A 19 -18.63 -1.86 1.36
C SER A 19 -18.28 -0.63 2.20
N GLY A 20 -19.19 -0.26 3.09
CA GLY A 20 -19.13 0.91 3.93
C GLY A 20 -19.50 0.63 5.38
N ILE A 21 -19.11 1.56 6.25
CA ILE A 21 -19.37 1.55 7.69
C ILE A 21 -19.83 2.96 8.07
N ARG A 22 -20.90 3.07 8.88
CA ARG A 22 -21.25 4.39 9.46
C ARG A 22 -20.26 4.78 10.57
N GLY A 23 -19.55 5.87 10.33
CA GLY A 23 -18.70 6.56 11.30
C GLY A 23 -19.39 7.78 11.90
N ALA A 24 -18.65 8.52 12.75
CA ALA A 24 -19.16 9.72 13.41
C ALA A 24 -19.43 10.88 12.42
N GLN A 25 -18.69 10.92 11.31
CA GLN A 25 -18.74 12.02 10.34
C GLN A 25 -19.47 11.65 9.03
N GLY A 26 -20.10 10.47 8.97
CA GLY A 26 -20.83 9.99 7.79
C GLY A 26 -20.57 8.53 7.45
N LEU A 27 -20.87 8.16 6.21
CA LEU A 27 -20.59 6.82 5.67
C LEU A 27 -19.13 6.78 5.20
N GLU A 28 -18.34 5.84 5.70
CA GLU A 28 -16.93 5.65 5.33
C GLU A 28 -16.75 4.32 4.60
N CYS A 29 -15.84 4.24 3.63
CA CYS A 29 -15.48 2.98 2.98
C CYS A 29 -14.86 2.02 4.01
N ALA A 30 -15.35 0.78 4.07
CA ALA A 30 -14.86 -0.21 5.02
C ALA A 30 -13.40 -0.62 4.77
N VAL A 31 -12.89 -0.37 3.56
CA VAL A 31 -11.55 -0.77 3.13
C VAL A 31 -10.50 0.30 3.46
N CYS A 32 -10.69 1.52 2.95
CA CYS A 32 -9.74 2.62 3.07
C CYS A 32 -10.17 3.72 4.06
N GLY A 33 -11.40 3.71 4.55
CA GLY A 33 -11.92 4.76 5.43
C GLY A 33 -12.30 6.06 4.72
N TRP A 34 -12.25 6.13 3.38
CA TRP A 34 -12.68 7.33 2.65
C TRP A 34 -14.13 7.68 2.93
N ARG A 35 -14.44 8.95 3.18
CA ARG A 35 -15.83 9.39 3.39
C ARG A 35 -16.57 9.35 2.05
N VAL A 36 -17.59 8.51 1.97
CA VAL A 36 -18.36 8.28 0.74
C VAL A 36 -19.11 9.55 0.39
N GLY A 37 -18.96 10.01 -0.86
CA GLY A 37 -19.51 11.28 -1.34
C GLY A 37 -18.51 12.42 -1.35
N ASP A 38 -17.38 12.30 -0.66
CA ASP A 38 -16.28 13.25 -0.79
C ASP A 38 -15.52 13.00 -2.10
N ALA A 39 -15.08 14.10 -2.70
CA ALA A 39 -14.07 14.10 -3.75
C ALA A 39 -12.81 14.78 -3.21
N PRO A 40 -11.61 14.22 -3.44
CA PRO A 40 -10.38 14.98 -3.25
C PRO A 40 -10.47 16.27 -4.07
N ASP A 41 -10.10 17.40 -3.48
CA ASP A 41 -9.92 18.63 -4.24
C ASP A 41 -8.74 18.44 -5.19
N PHE A 42 -9.04 18.30 -6.48
CA PHE A 42 -8.05 18.01 -7.52
C PHE A 42 -7.21 19.25 -7.89
N GLU A 43 -7.58 20.44 -7.43
CA GLU A 43 -6.75 21.64 -7.57
C GLU A 43 -5.62 21.66 -6.52
N LEU A 44 -5.78 20.91 -5.43
CA LEU A 44 -4.76 20.74 -4.39
C LEU A 44 -3.91 19.50 -4.66
N PRO A 45 -2.60 19.54 -4.37
CA PRO A 45 -1.77 18.35 -4.48
C PRO A 45 -2.26 17.30 -3.49
N LEU A 46 -2.51 16.08 -3.98
CA LEU A 46 -2.81 14.95 -3.13
C LEU A 46 -1.70 14.75 -2.08
N PRO A 47 -2.06 14.36 -0.85
CA PRO A 47 -1.07 14.10 0.18
C PRO A 47 -0.10 13.02 -0.27
N ARG A 48 1.16 13.22 0.12
CA ARG A 48 2.26 12.33 -0.25
C ARG A 48 2.39 11.24 0.80
N VAL A 49 2.28 9.99 0.35
CA VAL A 49 2.57 8.82 1.18
C VAL A 49 3.74 8.08 0.55
N ASP A 50 4.91 8.24 1.17
CA ASP A 50 6.10 7.48 0.78
C ASP A 50 5.93 6.01 1.22
N VAL A 51 6.26 5.09 0.32
CA VAL A 51 6.20 3.65 0.59
C VAL A 51 7.50 2.95 0.20
N VAL A 52 7.82 1.89 0.93
CA VAL A 52 8.70 0.82 0.48
C VAL A 52 7.83 -0.27 -0.14
N TYR A 53 8.20 -0.74 -1.31
CA TYR A 53 7.51 -1.81 -2.04
C TYR A 53 8.36 -3.06 -2.08
N TYR A 54 7.68 -4.20 -2.11
CA TYR A 54 8.26 -5.52 -2.29
C TYR A 54 7.68 -6.14 -3.55
N LEU A 55 8.47 -6.24 -4.62
CA LEU A 55 8.02 -6.85 -5.89
C LEU A 55 8.68 -8.20 -6.08
N ARG A 56 7.89 -9.20 -6.46
CA ARG A 56 8.44 -10.48 -6.89
C ARG A 56 8.77 -10.46 -8.37
N TYR A 57 9.90 -11.06 -8.71
CA TYR A 57 10.22 -11.48 -10.07
C TYR A 57 10.95 -12.81 -9.97
N GLN A 58 10.32 -13.88 -10.44
CA GLN A 58 10.83 -15.24 -10.31
C GLN A 58 11.16 -15.59 -8.84
N ASP A 59 12.40 -15.97 -8.56
CA ASP A 59 12.95 -16.34 -7.26
C ASP A 59 13.55 -15.15 -6.48
N ARG A 60 13.31 -13.93 -6.96
CA ARG A 60 13.87 -12.70 -6.40
C ARG A 60 12.78 -11.74 -5.94
N ILE A 61 13.15 -10.91 -4.98
CA ILE A 61 12.33 -9.84 -4.45
C ILE A 61 13.10 -8.53 -4.58
N LYS A 62 12.47 -7.54 -5.21
CA LYS A 62 12.95 -6.17 -5.23
C LYS A 62 12.43 -5.41 -4.03
N ILE A 63 13.33 -4.80 -3.27
CA ILE A 63 12.98 -3.86 -2.19
C ILE A 63 13.36 -2.46 -2.67
N GLY A 64 12.38 -1.60 -2.93
CA GLY A 64 12.62 -0.22 -3.34
C GLY A 64 11.63 0.74 -2.72
N THR A 65 11.86 2.05 -2.85
CA THR A 65 10.94 3.09 -2.34
C THR A 65 10.35 3.95 -3.45
N SER A 66 9.15 4.48 -3.22
CA SER A 66 8.53 5.45 -4.11
C SER A 66 7.60 6.41 -3.37
N ARG A 67 7.50 7.63 -3.89
CA ARG A 67 6.47 8.60 -3.52
C ARG A 67 5.26 8.57 -4.47
N ASN A 68 5.42 7.90 -5.61
CA ASN A 68 4.42 7.74 -6.67
C ASN A 68 4.37 6.25 -7.06
N PRO A 69 3.87 5.36 -6.18
CA PRO A 69 3.99 3.91 -6.40
C PRO A 69 3.30 3.46 -7.68
N ARG A 70 2.12 4.00 -8.05
CA ARG A 70 1.44 3.60 -9.30
C ARG A 70 2.31 3.82 -10.54
N GLN A 71 2.86 5.03 -10.67
CA GLN A 71 3.74 5.36 -11.80
C GLN A 71 5.03 4.53 -11.78
N ARG A 72 5.63 4.37 -10.60
CA ARG A 72 6.89 3.62 -10.45
C ARG A 72 6.73 2.15 -10.81
N LEU A 73 5.68 1.50 -10.30
CA LEU A 73 5.45 0.07 -10.49
C LEU A 73 5.04 -0.25 -11.93
N ALA A 74 4.32 0.65 -12.61
CA ALA A 74 4.02 0.50 -14.04
C ALA A 74 5.28 0.50 -14.93
N ALA A 75 6.39 1.10 -14.47
CA ALA A 75 7.65 1.17 -15.19
C ALA A 75 8.63 0.03 -14.83
N ILE A 76 8.27 -0.85 -13.90
CA ILE A 76 9.12 -1.97 -13.46
C ILE A 76 8.47 -3.26 -13.93
N TRP A 77 9.20 -4.10 -14.65
CA TRP A 77 8.75 -5.46 -14.95
C TRP A 77 8.80 -6.30 -13.66
N HIS A 78 7.66 -6.91 -13.30
CA HIS A 78 7.51 -7.75 -12.10
C HIS A 78 6.32 -8.69 -12.28
N ASP A 79 6.32 -9.79 -11.51
CA ASP A 79 5.24 -10.77 -11.52
C ASP A 79 4.12 -10.37 -10.54
N GLU A 80 4.51 -9.86 -9.37
CA GLU A 80 3.59 -9.64 -8.26
C GLU A 80 4.06 -8.50 -7.36
N LEU A 81 3.13 -7.64 -6.92
CA LEU A 81 3.35 -6.72 -5.81
C LEU A 81 2.96 -7.44 -4.51
N LEU A 82 3.94 -7.75 -3.67
CA LEU A 82 3.72 -8.54 -2.47
C LEU A 82 3.22 -7.70 -1.29
N ALA A 83 3.80 -6.51 -1.09
CA ALA A 83 3.42 -5.62 0.00
C ALA A 83 3.88 -4.18 -0.23
N PHE A 84 3.22 -3.27 0.50
CA PHE A 84 3.76 -1.96 0.83
C PHE A 84 4.10 -1.89 2.32
N GLU A 85 5.15 -1.16 2.65
CA GLU A 85 5.48 -0.71 4.00
C GLU A 85 5.51 0.81 3.99
N ARG A 86 4.83 1.46 4.93
CA ARG A 86 4.79 2.92 5.00
C ARG A 86 6.17 3.46 5.38
N GLY A 87 6.70 4.36 4.55
CA GLY A 87 8.00 4.98 4.78
C GLY A 87 8.80 5.22 3.50
N GLY A 88 9.79 6.10 3.60
CA GLY A 88 10.66 6.44 2.48
C GLY A 88 12.03 5.77 2.54
N ARG A 89 13.03 6.47 1.99
CA ARG A 89 14.43 6.00 1.86
C ARG A 89 15.07 5.49 3.15
N ALA A 90 14.70 6.03 4.32
CA ALA A 90 15.24 5.55 5.59
C ALA A 90 14.80 4.10 5.91
N VAL A 91 13.52 3.79 5.65
CA VAL A 91 12.96 2.45 5.85
C VAL A 91 13.54 1.48 4.84
N GLU A 92 13.62 1.88 3.57
CA GLU A 92 14.27 1.11 2.51
C GLU A 92 15.71 0.72 2.89
N GLN A 93 16.52 1.69 3.31
CA GLN A 93 17.89 1.42 3.74
C GLN A 93 17.95 0.49 4.94
N ALA A 94 17.01 0.61 5.89
CA ALA A 94 16.93 -0.30 7.03
C ALA A 94 16.63 -1.73 6.57
N ARG A 95 15.71 -1.93 5.62
CA ARG A 95 15.41 -3.26 5.04
C ARG A 95 16.58 -3.81 4.23
N HIS A 96 17.27 -2.97 3.45
CA HIS A 96 18.47 -3.38 2.72
C HIS A 96 19.60 -3.83 3.66
N ARG A 97 19.75 -3.19 4.83
CA ARG A 97 20.70 -3.63 5.86
C ARG A 97 20.25 -4.91 6.56
N GLN A 98 18.96 -5.01 6.89
CA GLN A 98 18.40 -6.18 7.56
C GLN A 98 18.55 -7.45 6.73
N PHE A 99 18.30 -7.37 5.41
CA PHE A 99 18.37 -8.51 4.49
C PHE A 99 19.64 -8.50 3.64
N ALA A 100 20.73 -7.92 4.16
CA ALA A 100 21.97 -7.77 3.41
C ALA A 100 22.54 -9.12 2.95
N ASP A 101 22.41 -10.16 3.77
CA ASP A 101 22.89 -11.52 3.47
C ASP A 101 22.14 -12.19 2.31
N LEU A 102 20.94 -11.71 1.98
CA LEU A 102 20.11 -12.18 0.87
C LEU A 102 20.31 -11.36 -0.42
N ARG A 103 21.14 -10.31 -0.37
CA ARG A 103 21.24 -9.34 -1.45
C ARG A 103 22.07 -9.89 -2.60
N GLU A 104 21.48 -9.98 -3.77
CA GLU A 104 22.13 -10.48 -4.99
C GLU A 104 22.84 -9.36 -5.78
N GLY A 105 22.47 -8.10 -5.50
CA GLY A 105 23.01 -6.92 -6.15
C GLY A 105 21.93 -5.88 -6.44
N GLY A 106 22.30 -4.60 -6.43
CA GLY A 106 21.34 -3.51 -6.60
C GLY A 106 20.24 -3.57 -5.54
N GLU A 107 18.98 -3.56 -5.95
CA GLU A 107 17.80 -3.63 -5.06
C GLU A 107 17.17 -5.04 -5.02
N TRP A 108 17.86 -6.07 -5.52
CA TRP A 108 17.34 -7.43 -5.63
C TRP A 108 17.89 -8.35 -4.53
N PHE A 109 16.99 -9.16 -3.97
CA PHE A 109 17.22 -10.06 -2.86
C PHE A 109 16.64 -11.44 -3.21
N THR A 110 17.29 -12.52 -2.76
CA THR A 110 16.73 -13.87 -2.89
C THR A 110 15.43 -13.98 -2.10
N ALA A 111 14.42 -14.66 -2.66
CA ALA A 111 13.11 -14.88 -2.02
C ALA A 111 13.19 -15.94 -0.89
N ALA A 112 14.01 -15.68 0.12
CA ALA A 112 14.24 -16.59 1.25
C ALA A 112 13.11 -16.52 2.30
N PRO A 113 12.93 -17.59 3.12
CA PRO A 113 11.85 -17.68 4.09
C PRO A 113 11.74 -16.49 5.05
N GLU A 114 12.85 -15.93 5.51
CA GLU A 114 12.89 -14.81 6.45
C GLU A 114 12.40 -13.49 5.84
N LEU A 115 12.68 -13.24 4.56
CA LEU A 115 12.18 -12.08 3.84
C LEU A 115 10.69 -12.24 3.56
N LEU A 116 10.26 -13.42 3.13
CA LEU A 116 8.85 -13.73 2.94
C LEU A 116 8.05 -13.62 4.24
N ALA A 117 8.61 -14.08 5.36
CA ALA A 117 7.98 -13.96 6.67
C ALA A 117 7.81 -12.48 7.07
N HIS A 118 8.82 -11.64 6.86
CA HIS A 118 8.71 -10.18 7.07
C HIS A 118 7.60 -9.58 6.20
N ILE A 119 7.59 -9.89 4.90
CA ILE A 119 6.56 -9.39 3.97
C ILE A 119 5.16 -9.82 4.41
N ALA A 120 4.99 -11.06 4.89
CA ALA A 120 3.70 -11.54 5.38
C ALA A 120 3.17 -10.73 6.58
N THR A 121 4.05 -10.15 7.41
CA THR A 121 3.61 -9.25 8.51
C THR A 121 3.07 -7.91 8.01
N LEU A 122 3.45 -7.50 6.80
CA LEU A 122 3.01 -6.28 6.14
C LEU A 122 1.81 -6.52 5.22
N ALA A 123 1.60 -7.77 4.82
CA ALA A 123 0.69 -8.12 3.74
C ALA A 123 -0.76 -7.78 4.10
N HIS A 124 -1.41 -7.11 3.15
CA HIS A 124 -2.85 -6.98 3.08
C HIS A 124 -3.34 -7.80 1.89
N ALA A 125 -4.61 -8.21 1.91
CA ALA A 125 -5.20 -8.97 0.78
C ALA A 125 -5.01 -8.24 -0.57
N ASP A 126 -4.98 -6.91 -0.55
CA ASP A 126 -4.48 -6.08 -1.65
C ASP A 126 -3.59 -4.96 -1.05
N PRO A 127 -2.29 -4.89 -1.39
CA PRO A 127 -1.41 -3.81 -0.95
C PRO A 127 -1.94 -2.41 -1.29
N TRP A 128 -2.67 -2.24 -2.39
CA TRP A 128 -3.27 -0.95 -2.76
C TRP A 128 -4.34 -0.49 -1.79
N HIS A 129 -5.02 -1.40 -1.07
CA HIS A 129 -5.96 -1.03 -0.02
C HIS A 129 -5.24 -0.38 1.18
N ALA A 130 -4.04 -0.84 1.54
CA ALA A 130 -3.23 -0.23 2.59
C ALA A 130 -2.79 1.18 2.18
N TYR A 131 -2.29 1.31 0.95
CA TYR A 131 -1.92 2.61 0.40
C TYR A 131 -3.09 3.59 0.36
N ALA A 132 -4.26 3.15 -0.12
CA ALA A 132 -5.47 3.96 -0.15
C ALA A 132 -5.91 4.40 1.26
N ARG A 133 -5.75 3.54 2.27
CA ARG A 133 -6.04 3.89 3.66
C ARG A 133 -5.14 5.02 4.16
N TRP A 134 -3.83 4.93 3.92
CA TRP A 134 -2.88 5.99 4.32
C TRP A 134 -3.14 7.32 3.59
N ILE A 135 -3.59 7.26 2.34
CA ILE A 135 -4.02 8.46 1.60
C ILE A 135 -5.27 9.07 2.23
N ALA A 136 -6.29 8.26 2.52
CA ALA A 136 -7.51 8.73 3.19
C ALA A 136 -7.22 9.34 4.57
N GLU A 137 -6.34 8.72 5.35
CA GLU A 137 -5.88 9.26 6.64
C GLU A 137 -5.19 10.62 6.51
N SER A 138 -4.46 10.85 5.42
CA SER A 138 -3.73 12.10 5.19
C SER A 138 -4.60 13.24 4.64
N LEU A 139 -5.84 12.94 4.25
CA LEU A 139 -6.84 13.90 3.73
C LEU A 139 -7.85 14.35 4.80
N ARG A 140 -7.75 13.82 6.03
CA ARG A 140 -8.65 14.12 7.14
C ARG A 140 -8.18 15.28 8.00
#